data_AF-A0A391P3M0-F1
#
_entry.id   AF-A0A391P3M0-F1
#
_cell.length_a   1.000
_cell.length_b   1.000
_cell.length_c   1.000
_cell.angle_alpha   90.00
_cell.angle_beta   90.00
_cell.angle_gamma   90.00
#
_symmetry.space_group_name_H-M   'P 1'
#
loop_
_entity.id
_entity.type
_entity.pdbx_description
1 polymer ?
#
loop_
_entity_poly.entity_id
_entity_poly.type
_entity_poly.pdbx_seq_one_letter_code
_entity_poly.pdbx_strand_id
1 'polypeptide(L)'
;MAYEFLKKLFGTPKDGEAPKAMTYEELEAAIDADKKIQVVDIKSGGYVSKEKLDAKITELDGVKQQLADANTEIKSYKDMDIDGIKQSAKDWETKYNEDTKKLNDQLAAQSRSHAEDMFLSGYKFTSKAARKGVLDELRSKQFQLDDNGTFLGAKEFMTSLMEDEDYAGAFVTEKQKPEGGDGANGGEGGNGADGANQKPQPPRFSQGSNQNNQGTQNPFLSAGFGFTRIRQPENSK
;
A
#
# COMPACT_ATOMS: atom_id res chain seq x y z
N MET A 1 26.56 63.65 25.70
CA MET A 1 25.66 64.79 25.97
C MET A 1 24.51 64.73 24.97
N ALA A 2 23.26 64.63 25.42
CA ALA A 2 22.13 64.20 24.59
C ALA A 2 21.59 65.25 23.60
N TYR A 3 22.13 66.47 23.55
CA TYR A 3 21.50 67.58 22.80
C TYR A 3 22.50 68.49 22.06
N GLU A 4 23.60 67.95 21.54
CA GLU A 4 24.60 68.71 20.78
C GLU A 4 24.02 69.48 19.57
N PHE A 5 22.94 68.98 18.96
CA PHE A 5 22.27 69.65 17.84
C PHE A 5 21.65 70.99 18.24
N LEU A 6 21.29 71.19 19.52
CA LEU A 6 20.75 72.45 20.02
C LEU A 6 21.78 73.59 20.00
N LYS A 7 23.09 73.27 20.09
CA LYS A 7 24.16 74.29 20.00
C LYS A 7 24.14 75.03 18.66
N LYS A 8 23.60 74.42 17.61
CA LYS A 8 23.44 75.10 16.31
C LYS A 8 22.30 76.10 16.29
N LEU A 9 21.26 75.87 17.10
CA LEU A 9 20.13 76.78 17.25
C LEU A 9 20.50 77.94 18.18
N PHE A 10 21.10 77.65 19.34
CA PHE A 10 21.32 78.66 20.39
C PHE A 10 22.75 79.20 20.48
N GLY A 11 23.70 78.63 19.72
CA GLY A 11 25.13 78.90 19.86
C GLY A 11 25.74 78.21 21.08
N THR A 12 27.04 78.45 21.30
CA THR A 12 27.76 78.06 22.53
C THR A 12 28.07 79.31 23.35
N PRO A 13 27.48 79.48 24.56
CA PRO A 13 27.84 80.59 25.43
C PRO A 13 29.30 80.46 25.88
N LYS A 14 30.02 81.59 25.96
CA LYS A 14 31.37 81.63 26.55
C LYS A 14 31.28 81.58 28.08
N ASP A 15 32.35 81.16 28.75
CA ASP A 15 32.40 81.10 30.22
C ASP A 15 32.04 82.46 30.83
N GLY A 16 30.92 82.49 31.57
CA GLY A 16 30.40 83.70 32.24
C GLY A 16 29.33 84.48 31.48
N GLU A 17 28.99 84.12 30.24
CA GLU A 17 27.88 84.76 29.49
C GLU A 17 26.56 84.01 29.68
N ALA A 18 25.47 84.77 29.80
CA ALA A 18 24.12 84.21 29.81
C ALA A 18 23.78 83.59 28.44
N PRO A 19 23.08 82.44 28.40
CA PRO A 19 22.67 81.83 27.13
C PRO A 19 21.80 82.78 26.31
N LYS A 20 21.94 82.72 24.98
CA LYS A 20 21.20 83.57 24.04
C LYS A 20 19.69 83.32 24.17
N ALA A 21 18.94 84.35 24.57
CA ALA A 21 17.49 84.36 24.45
C ALA A 21 17.07 84.57 22.98
N MET A 22 15.98 83.94 22.56
CA MET A 22 15.52 83.94 21.17
C MET A 22 14.02 84.14 21.10
N THR A 23 13.56 84.90 20.11
CA THR A 23 12.15 85.07 19.74
C THR A 23 11.64 83.89 18.90
N TYR A 24 10.32 83.84 18.68
CA TYR A 24 9.72 82.83 17.81
C TYR A 24 10.25 82.94 16.38
N GLU A 25 10.28 84.15 15.79
CA GLU A 25 10.72 84.33 14.40
C GLU A 25 12.20 83.96 14.23
N GLU A 26 13.04 84.27 15.22
CA GLU A 26 14.45 83.87 15.21
C GLU A 26 14.65 82.35 15.32
N LEU A 27 13.77 81.64 16.06
CA LEU A 27 13.82 80.18 16.17
C LEU A 27 13.42 79.51 14.85
N GLU A 28 12.36 80.00 14.22
CA GLU A 28 11.92 79.53 12.89
C GLU A 28 13.04 79.73 11.86
N ALA A 29 13.62 80.93 11.80
CA ALA A 29 14.74 81.23 10.91
C ALA A 29 15.98 80.36 11.18
N ALA A 30 16.28 80.04 12.45
CA ALA A 30 17.40 79.17 12.81
C ALA A 30 17.17 77.70 12.40
N ILE A 31 15.93 77.22 12.49
CA ILE A 31 15.55 75.87 12.01
C ILE A 31 15.65 75.82 10.48
N ASP A 32 15.10 76.81 9.78
CA ASP A 32 15.14 76.89 8.32
C ASP A 32 16.57 76.99 7.77
N ALA A 33 17.47 77.65 8.51
CA ALA A 33 18.88 77.79 8.16
C ALA A 33 19.65 76.46 8.25
N ASP A 34 19.28 75.53 9.13
CA ASP A 34 19.86 74.19 9.20
C ASP A 34 18.86 73.11 8.80
N LYS A 35 18.82 72.80 7.50
CA LYS A 35 17.99 71.74 6.91
C LYS A 35 18.18 70.34 7.52
N LYS A 36 19.20 70.13 8.36
CA LYS A 36 19.41 68.87 9.10
C LYS A 36 18.52 68.78 10.34
N ILE A 37 17.96 69.90 10.81
CA ILE A 37 17.02 69.95 11.93
C ILE A 37 15.61 69.91 11.34
N GLN A 38 14.89 68.84 11.64
CA GLN A 38 13.49 68.70 11.27
C GLN A 38 12.65 68.62 12.55
N VAL A 39 11.70 69.53 12.68
CA VAL A 39 10.74 69.54 13.78
C VAL A 39 9.42 68.98 13.26
N VAL A 40 8.91 67.95 13.93
CA VAL A 40 7.65 67.30 13.56
C VAL A 40 6.71 67.35 14.76
N ASP A 41 5.46 67.75 14.52
CA ASP A 41 4.41 67.61 15.53
C ASP A 41 4.01 66.13 15.64
N ILE A 42 4.45 65.47 16.71
CA ILE A 42 4.13 64.05 16.96
C ILE A 42 2.61 63.85 17.17
N LYS A 43 1.88 64.86 17.68
CA LYS A 43 0.43 64.76 17.88
C LYS A 43 -0.34 64.76 16.55
N SER A 44 0.26 65.25 15.48
CA SER A 44 -0.35 65.22 14.13
C SER A 44 -0.48 63.79 13.55
N GLY A 45 0.14 62.78 14.19
CA GLY A 45 -0.01 61.37 13.82
C GLY A 45 0.82 60.92 12.61
N GLY A 46 1.61 61.81 11.99
CA GLY A 46 2.46 61.48 10.84
C GLY A 46 3.78 60.77 11.18
N TYR A 47 4.15 60.67 12.46
CA TYR A 47 5.41 60.06 12.89
C TYR A 47 5.22 58.60 13.35
N VAL A 48 6.05 57.70 12.83
CA VAL A 48 6.16 56.31 13.28
C VAL A 48 7.57 56.12 13.84
N SER A 49 7.67 55.60 15.07
CA SER A 49 8.97 55.29 15.64
C SER A 49 9.65 54.17 14.85
N LYS A 50 10.99 54.21 14.77
CA LYS A 50 11.80 53.19 14.10
C LYS A 50 11.45 51.78 14.60
N GLU A 51 11.31 51.61 15.91
CA GLU A 51 10.93 50.34 16.53
C GLU A 51 9.59 49.79 16.00
N LYS A 52 8.58 50.66 15.85
CA LYS A 52 7.27 50.27 15.33
C LYS A 52 7.32 49.92 13.85
N LEU A 53 8.12 50.64 13.06
CA LEU A 53 8.36 50.35 11.66
C LEU A 53 9.06 48.98 11.50
N ASP A 54 10.15 48.77 12.23
CA ASP A 54 10.95 47.53 12.18
C ASP A 54 10.11 46.32 12.62
N ALA A 55 9.27 46.48 13.65
CA ALA A 55 8.32 45.45 14.06
C ALA A 55 7.31 45.12 12.95
N LYS A 56 6.78 46.12 12.25
CA LYS A 56 5.84 45.91 11.14
C LYS A 56 6.50 45.28 9.91
N ILE A 57 7.75 45.62 9.61
CA ILE A 57 8.53 44.96 8.56
C ILE A 57 8.72 43.48 8.90
N THR A 58 9.11 43.18 10.14
CA THR A 58 9.31 41.81 10.61
C THR A 58 8.01 40.98 10.54
N GLU A 59 6.88 41.56 10.98
CA GLU A 59 5.56 40.93 10.87
C GLU A 59 5.18 40.67 9.41
N LEU A 60 5.39 41.66 8.53
CA LEU A 60 5.08 41.56 7.11
C LEU A 60 5.92 40.50 6.41
N ASP A 61 7.21 40.41 6.71
CA ASP A 61 8.10 39.39 6.16
C ASP A 61 7.72 37.99 6.67
N GLY A 62 7.33 37.86 7.95
CA GLY A 62 6.78 36.63 8.50
C GLY A 62 5.50 36.18 7.79
N VAL A 63 4.55 37.11 7.55
CA VAL A 63 3.31 36.81 6.83
C VAL A 63 3.58 36.41 5.37
N LYS A 64 4.52 37.08 4.69
CA LYS A 64 4.93 36.68 3.34
C LYS A 64 5.52 35.28 3.30
N GLN A 65 6.34 34.92 4.28
CA GLN A 65 6.91 33.58 4.38
C GLN A 65 5.81 32.53 4.58
N GLN A 66 4.89 32.76 5.52
CA GLN A 66 3.74 31.88 5.74
C GLN A 66 2.89 31.70 4.48
N LEU A 67 2.68 32.77 3.71
CA LEU A 67 1.95 32.70 2.44
C LEU A 67 2.70 31.89 1.38
N ALA A 68 4.02 32.02 1.30
CA ALA A 68 4.84 31.25 0.36
C ALA A 68 4.86 29.75 0.71
N ASP A 69 5.00 29.42 1.99
CA ASP A 69 5.00 28.06 2.50
C ASP A 69 3.62 27.41 2.27
N ALA A 70 2.54 28.10 2.63
CA ALA A 70 1.18 27.62 2.40
C ALA A 70 0.88 27.39 0.90
N ASN A 71 1.33 28.28 0.02
CA ASN A 71 1.16 28.09 -1.43
C ASN A 71 1.96 26.90 -1.96
N THR A 72 3.13 26.64 -1.40
CA THR A 72 3.96 25.48 -1.76
C THR A 72 3.28 24.18 -1.35
N GLU A 73 2.72 24.14 -0.14
CA GLU A 73 1.98 22.98 0.36
C GLU A 73 0.66 22.75 -0.39
N ILE A 74 -0.08 23.82 -0.74
CA ILE A 74 -1.27 23.70 -1.59
C ILE A 74 -0.93 23.12 -2.97
N LYS A 75 0.21 23.51 -3.55
CA LYS A 75 0.67 22.93 -4.83
C LYS A 75 1.01 21.46 -4.69
N SER A 76 1.69 21.06 -3.62
CA SER A 76 2.04 19.64 -3.41
C SER A 76 0.81 18.73 -3.38
N TYR A 77 -0.31 19.19 -2.80
CA TYR A 77 -1.58 18.45 -2.83
C TYR A 77 -2.26 18.45 -4.20
N LYS A 78 -2.18 19.55 -4.96
CA LYS A 78 -2.76 19.65 -6.31
C LYS A 78 -1.99 18.82 -7.34
N ASP A 79 -0.69 18.70 -7.17
CA ASP A 79 0.20 17.94 -8.04
C ASP A 79 0.17 16.44 -7.74
N MET A 80 -0.55 16.00 -6.68
CA MET A 80 -0.77 14.57 -6.45
C MET A 80 -1.60 13.97 -7.58
N ASP A 81 -1.09 12.88 -8.15
CA ASP A 81 -1.79 12.11 -9.18
C ASP A 81 -2.88 11.22 -8.56
N ILE A 82 -3.97 11.84 -8.13
CA ILE A 82 -5.13 11.16 -7.52
C ILE A 82 -5.76 10.18 -8.50
N ASP A 83 -5.74 10.49 -9.80
CA ASP A 83 -6.34 9.64 -10.82
C ASP A 83 -5.49 8.39 -11.08
N GLY A 84 -4.15 8.52 -11.12
CA GLY A 84 -3.23 7.39 -11.16
C GLY A 84 -3.35 6.48 -9.93
N ILE A 85 -3.53 7.06 -8.73
CA ILE A 85 -3.78 6.29 -7.50
C ILE A 85 -5.10 5.52 -7.58
N LYS A 86 -6.19 6.17 -8.03
CA LYS A 86 -7.50 5.51 -8.20
C LYS A 86 -7.43 4.39 -9.25
N GLN A 87 -6.71 4.60 -10.34
CA GLN A 87 -6.53 3.58 -11.37
C GLN A 87 -5.77 2.38 -10.82
N SER A 88 -4.66 2.64 -10.12
CA SER A 88 -3.87 1.59 -9.47
C SER A 88 -4.73 0.78 -8.49
N ALA A 89 -5.59 1.43 -7.70
CA ALA A 89 -6.48 0.73 -6.77
C ALA A 89 -7.47 -0.21 -7.50
N LYS A 90 -8.06 0.24 -8.60
CA LYS A 90 -8.98 -0.57 -9.44
C LYS A 90 -8.26 -1.74 -10.11
N ASP A 91 -7.06 -1.52 -10.62
CA ASP A 91 -6.25 -2.55 -11.26
C ASP A 91 -5.90 -3.66 -10.25
N TRP A 92 -5.56 -3.28 -9.02
CA TRP A 92 -5.30 -4.21 -7.93
C TRP A 92 -6.54 -4.99 -7.50
N GLU A 93 -7.69 -4.33 -7.37
CA GLU A 93 -8.96 -4.99 -7.07
C GLU A 93 -9.33 -6.02 -8.14
N THR A 94 -9.19 -5.65 -9.42
CA THR A 94 -9.44 -6.54 -10.55
C THR A 94 -8.53 -7.76 -10.50
N LYS A 95 -7.21 -7.52 -10.37
CA LYS A 95 -6.22 -8.60 -10.29
C LYS A 95 -6.47 -9.52 -9.10
N TYR A 96 -6.80 -8.97 -7.94
CA TYR A 96 -7.10 -9.75 -6.74
C TYR A 96 -8.29 -10.69 -6.97
N ASN A 97 -9.37 -10.18 -7.56
CA ASN A 97 -10.57 -10.96 -7.82
C ASN A 97 -10.30 -12.05 -8.87
N GLU A 98 -9.56 -11.74 -9.93
CA GLU A 98 -9.16 -12.69 -10.97
C GLU A 98 -8.26 -13.80 -10.42
N ASP A 99 -7.22 -13.44 -9.67
CA ASP A 99 -6.28 -14.40 -9.07
C ASP A 99 -7.01 -15.30 -8.05
N THR A 100 -7.90 -14.73 -7.23
CA THR A 100 -8.73 -15.49 -6.28
C THR A 100 -9.64 -16.48 -7.00
N LYS A 101 -10.34 -16.04 -8.05
CA LYS A 101 -11.18 -16.93 -8.86
C LYS A 101 -10.35 -18.05 -9.48
N LYS A 102 -9.24 -17.71 -10.11
CA LYS A 102 -8.34 -18.68 -10.74
C LYS A 102 -7.81 -19.71 -9.74
N LEU A 103 -7.42 -19.28 -8.55
CA LEU A 103 -6.94 -20.17 -7.50
C LEU A 103 -8.04 -21.12 -7.01
N ASN A 104 -9.25 -20.59 -6.78
CA ASN A 104 -10.40 -21.41 -6.39
C ASN A 104 -10.77 -22.42 -7.48
N ASP A 105 -10.78 -22.00 -8.75
CA ASP A 105 -11.03 -22.89 -9.89
C ASP A 105 -9.97 -24.00 -9.97
N GLN A 106 -8.68 -23.66 -9.77
CA GLN A 106 -7.59 -24.63 -9.74
C GLN A 106 -7.74 -25.63 -8.59
N LEU A 107 -8.09 -25.16 -7.39
CA LEU A 107 -8.30 -26.01 -6.23
C LEU A 107 -9.49 -26.95 -6.42
N ALA A 108 -10.60 -26.44 -6.97
CA ALA A 108 -11.77 -27.24 -7.29
C ALA A 108 -11.46 -28.30 -8.36
N ALA A 109 -10.72 -27.93 -9.41
CA ALA A 109 -10.29 -28.86 -10.44
C ALA A 109 -9.36 -29.97 -9.88
N GLN A 110 -8.43 -29.60 -9.00
CA GLN A 110 -7.53 -30.54 -8.34
C GLN A 110 -8.28 -31.50 -7.42
N SER A 111 -9.18 -30.97 -6.58
CA SER A 111 -10.02 -31.76 -5.68
C SER A 111 -10.88 -32.75 -6.46
N ARG A 112 -11.52 -32.29 -7.55
CA ARG A 112 -12.32 -33.15 -8.40
C ARG A 112 -11.48 -34.22 -9.10
N SER A 113 -10.34 -33.86 -9.67
CA SER A 113 -9.45 -34.85 -10.30
C SER A 113 -9.01 -35.93 -9.32
N HIS A 114 -8.74 -35.55 -8.06
CA HIS A 114 -8.38 -36.52 -7.03
C HIS A 114 -9.56 -37.43 -6.66
N ALA A 115 -10.76 -36.87 -6.53
CA ALA A 115 -11.98 -37.64 -6.30
C ALA A 115 -12.28 -38.59 -7.46
N GLU A 116 -12.09 -38.16 -8.71
CA GLU A 116 -12.22 -39.00 -9.92
C GLU A 116 -11.25 -40.19 -9.86
N ASP A 117 -9.99 -39.95 -9.53
CA ASP A 117 -8.99 -41.01 -9.43
C ASP A 117 -9.31 -41.99 -8.31
N MET A 118 -9.69 -41.50 -7.12
CA MET A 118 -10.09 -42.32 -5.98
C MET A 118 -11.34 -43.15 -6.29
N PHE A 119 -12.37 -42.54 -6.87
CA PHE A 119 -13.60 -43.22 -7.23
C PHE A 119 -13.35 -44.34 -8.24
N LEU A 120 -12.62 -44.05 -9.32
CA LEU A 120 -12.30 -45.06 -10.34
C LEU A 120 -11.37 -46.15 -9.82
N SER A 121 -10.51 -45.88 -8.82
CA SER A 121 -9.62 -46.90 -8.25
C SER A 121 -10.35 -48.07 -7.58
N GLY A 122 -11.62 -47.88 -7.20
CA GLY A 122 -12.49 -48.93 -6.67
C GLY A 122 -12.93 -49.97 -7.70
N TYR A 123 -12.63 -49.77 -8.98
CA TYR A 123 -13.11 -50.60 -10.08
C TYR A 123 -11.95 -51.16 -10.92
N LYS A 124 -12.14 -52.35 -11.49
CA LYS A 124 -11.16 -53.00 -12.36
C LYS A 124 -11.57 -52.83 -13.82
N PHE A 125 -10.74 -52.12 -14.58
CA PHE A 125 -10.94 -51.87 -16.00
C PHE A 125 -10.11 -52.82 -16.86
N THR A 126 -10.62 -53.18 -18.05
CA THR A 126 -9.92 -54.05 -19.00
C THR A 126 -8.70 -53.39 -19.64
N SER A 127 -8.66 -52.05 -19.67
CA SER A 127 -7.51 -51.29 -20.18
C SER A 127 -7.48 -49.84 -19.66
N LYS A 128 -6.35 -49.15 -19.88
CA LYS A 128 -6.24 -47.69 -19.63
C LYS A 128 -7.22 -46.88 -20.49
N ALA A 129 -7.49 -47.32 -21.71
CA ALA A 129 -8.44 -46.67 -22.62
C ALA A 129 -9.87 -46.81 -22.11
N ALA A 130 -10.24 -48.01 -21.64
CA ALA A 130 -11.53 -48.28 -21.00
C ALA A 130 -11.75 -47.39 -19.76
N ARG A 131 -10.75 -47.31 -18.86
CA ARG A 131 -10.80 -46.39 -17.70
C ARG A 131 -11.02 -44.94 -18.13
N LYS A 132 -10.34 -44.49 -19.19
CA LYS A 132 -10.49 -43.11 -19.69
C LYS A 132 -11.87 -42.86 -20.28
N GLY A 133 -12.43 -43.80 -21.04
CA GLY A 133 -13.79 -43.70 -21.57
C GLY A 133 -14.83 -43.57 -20.46
N VAL A 134 -14.73 -44.42 -19.43
CA VAL A 134 -15.63 -44.34 -18.26
C VAL A 134 -15.41 -43.05 -17.45
N LEU A 135 -14.18 -42.54 -17.35
CA LEU A 135 -13.90 -41.23 -16.75
C LEU A 135 -14.58 -40.09 -17.53
N ASP A 136 -14.54 -40.14 -18.86
CA ASP A 136 -15.17 -39.14 -19.71
C ASP A 136 -16.71 -39.18 -19.54
N GLU A 137 -17.31 -40.36 -19.40
CA GLU A 137 -18.72 -40.52 -19.04
C GLU A 137 -19.04 -39.99 -17.64
N LEU A 138 -18.20 -40.27 -16.64
CA LEU A 138 -18.36 -39.73 -15.28
C LEU A 138 -18.32 -38.19 -15.28
N ARG A 139 -17.43 -37.61 -16.10
CA ARG A 139 -17.31 -36.15 -16.28
C ARG A 139 -18.51 -35.56 -17.01
N SER A 140 -19.06 -36.26 -18.01
CA SER A 140 -20.23 -35.81 -18.78
C SER A 140 -21.47 -35.63 -17.89
N LYS A 141 -21.61 -36.46 -16.84
CA LYS A 141 -22.72 -36.37 -15.88
C LYS A 141 -22.58 -35.23 -14.86
N GLN A 142 -21.40 -34.62 -14.73
CA GLN A 142 -21.15 -33.49 -13.84
C GLN A 142 -21.64 -33.71 -12.38
N PHE A 143 -21.46 -34.92 -11.85
CA PHE A 143 -21.83 -35.22 -10.46
C PHE A 143 -21.19 -34.24 -9.47
N GLN A 144 -22.00 -33.87 -8.47
CA GLN A 144 -21.56 -33.05 -7.35
C GLN A 144 -20.74 -33.89 -6.36
N LEU A 145 -19.82 -33.23 -5.67
CA LEU A 145 -19.06 -33.79 -4.56
C LEU A 145 -19.75 -33.41 -3.25
N ASP A 146 -19.82 -34.35 -2.32
CA ASP A 146 -20.20 -34.05 -0.94
C ASP A 146 -19.03 -33.40 -0.16
N ASP A 147 -19.28 -33.04 1.10
CA ASP A 147 -18.29 -32.43 1.99
C ASP A 147 -17.06 -33.33 2.25
N ASN A 148 -17.18 -34.63 1.98
CA ASN A 148 -16.11 -35.61 2.13
C ASN A 148 -15.33 -35.84 0.81
N GLY A 149 -15.65 -35.10 -0.25
CA GLY A 149 -15.03 -35.28 -1.57
C GLY A 149 -15.47 -36.56 -2.29
N THR A 150 -16.64 -37.10 -1.96
CA THR A 150 -17.23 -38.27 -2.61
C THR A 150 -18.30 -37.82 -3.60
N PHE A 151 -18.33 -38.45 -4.78
CA PHE A 151 -19.38 -38.16 -5.76
C PHE A 151 -20.75 -38.66 -5.29
N LEU A 152 -21.73 -37.76 -5.29
CA LEU A 152 -23.13 -38.08 -5.04
C LEU A 152 -23.74 -38.70 -6.32
N GLY A 153 -24.28 -39.92 -6.21
CA GLY A 153 -24.96 -40.62 -7.32
C GLY A 153 -24.05 -41.30 -8.34
N ALA A 154 -22.72 -41.15 -8.23
CA ALA A 154 -21.80 -41.76 -9.18
C ALA A 154 -21.69 -43.28 -9.03
N LYS A 155 -21.93 -43.83 -7.84
CA LYS A 155 -21.88 -45.28 -7.61
C LYS A 155 -22.98 -45.99 -8.37
N GLU A 156 -24.20 -45.48 -8.28
CA GLU A 156 -25.38 -45.98 -8.97
C GLU A 156 -25.20 -45.87 -10.49
N PHE A 157 -24.67 -44.74 -10.96
CA PHE A 157 -24.32 -44.56 -12.36
C PHE A 157 -23.27 -45.56 -12.85
N MET A 158 -22.22 -45.79 -12.06
CA MET A 158 -21.19 -46.76 -12.40
C MET A 158 -21.75 -48.19 -12.49
N THR A 159 -22.65 -48.57 -11.58
CA THR A 159 -23.34 -49.87 -11.65
C THR A 159 -24.15 -49.99 -12.95
N SER A 160 -24.91 -48.95 -13.32
CA SER A 160 -25.65 -48.93 -14.59
C SER A 160 -24.72 -49.04 -15.80
N LEU A 161 -23.56 -48.39 -15.78
CA LEU A 161 -22.53 -48.49 -16.82
C LEU A 161 -21.93 -49.90 -16.95
N MET A 162 -21.82 -50.63 -15.85
CA MET A 162 -21.33 -52.02 -15.88
C MET A 162 -22.35 -53.00 -16.45
N GLU A 163 -23.63 -52.66 -16.35
CA GLU A 163 -24.76 -53.47 -16.85
C GLU A 163 -25.12 -53.13 -18.31
N ASP A 164 -24.74 -51.94 -18.78
CA ASP A 164 -24.96 -51.49 -20.15
C ASP A 164 -24.11 -52.29 -21.14
N GLU A 165 -24.73 -52.83 -22.20
CA GLU A 165 -24.05 -53.69 -23.19
C GLU A 165 -22.90 -52.97 -23.91
N ASP A 166 -23.03 -51.66 -24.15
CA ASP A 166 -22.03 -50.86 -24.86
C ASP A 166 -20.79 -50.58 -23.98
N TYR A 167 -20.95 -50.64 -22.66
CA TYR A 167 -19.90 -50.27 -21.70
C TYR A 167 -19.43 -51.44 -20.82
N ALA A 168 -20.16 -52.55 -20.75
CA ALA A 168 -19.79 -53.73 -19.95
C ALA A 168 -18.40 -54.28 -20.31
N GLY A 169 -18.00 -54.21 -21.59
CA GLY A 169 -16.67 -54.61 -22.06
C GLY A 169 -15.49 -53.76 -21.51
N ALA A 170 -15.78 -52.62 -20.89
CA ALA A 170 -14.79 -51.77 -20.24
C ALA A 170 -14.33 -52.32 -18.87
N PHE A 171 -15.07 -53.26 -18.27
CA PHE A 171 -14.85 -53.77 -16.92
C PHE A 171 -14.41 -55.23 -16.90
N VAL A 172 -13.57 -55.58 -15.93
CA VAL A 172 -13.08 -56.96 -15.78
C VAL A 172 -14.17 -57.82 -15.14
N THR A 173 -14.75 -58.73 -15.91
CA THR A 173 -15.59 -59.84 -15.39
C THR A 173 -14.74 -61.09 -15.12
N GLU A 174 -15.06 -61.82 -14.05
CA GLU A 174 -14.35 -63.04 -13.61
C GLU A 174 -14.29 -64.18 -14.65
N LYS A 175 -15.04 -64.07 -15.77
CA LYS A 175 -14.94 -64.95 -16.94
C LYS A 175 -13.74 -64.70 -17.86
N GLN A 176 -12.90 -63.70 -17.59
CA GLN A 176 -11.65 -63.48 -18.32
C GLN A 176 -10.45 -63.78 -17.40
N LYS A 177 -10.32 -65.04 -17.00
CA LYS A 177 -9.01 -65.61 -16.70
C LYS A 177 -8.35 -65.89 -18.05
N PRO A 178 -7.15 -65.34 -18.36
CA PRO A 178 -6.37 -65.87 -19.47
C PRO A 178 -5.93 -67.28 -19.05
N GLU A 179 -6.51 -68.30 -19.67
CA GLU A 179 -5.93 -69.64 -19.67
C GLU A 179 -4.70 -69.63 -20.59
N GLY A 180 -3.56 -70.06 -20.04
CA GLY A 180 -2.42 -70.52 -20.84
C GLY A 180 -1.15 -69.69 -20.67
N GLY A 181 -0.18 -70.23 -19.92
CA GLY A 181 1.20 -69.76 -19.92
C GLY A 181 2.02 -70.17 -18.70
N ASP A 182 2.26 -71.47 -18.54
CA ASP A 182 3.30 -72.01 -17.65
C ASP A 182 4.66 -71.34 -17.90
N GLY A 183 5.38 -71.01 -16.83
CA GLY A 183 6.81 -70.70 -16.93
C GLY A 183 7.43 -69.96 -15.75
N ALA A 184 8.14 -70.72 -14.90
CA ALA A 184 9.26 -70.30 -14.06
C ALA A 184 8.97 -69.55 -12.75
N ASN A 185 8.89 -70.36 -11.69
CA ASN A 185 9.36 -70.01 -10.35
C ASN A 185 10.91 -70.00 -10.35
N GLY A 186 11.52 -68.98 -9.76
CA GLY A 186 12.93 -68.98 -9.36
C GLY A 186 13.57 -67.59 -9.39
N GLY A 187 13.79 -66.98 -8.21
CA GLY A 187 14.67 -65.82 -8.10
C GLY A 187 14.45 -64.94 -6.89
N GLU A 188 14.91 -65.40 -5.72
CA GLU A 188 15.21 -64.57 -4.55
C GLU A 188 16.14 -63.40 -4.89
N GLY A 189 15.88 -62.25 -4.25
CA GLY A 189 16.89 -61.58 -3.42
C GLY A 189 18.01 -60.81 -4.10
N GLY A 190 17.88 -59.48 -4.06
CA GLY A 190 19.02 -58.59 -3.79
C GLY A 190 19.51 -57.75 -4.97
N ASN A 191 19.29 -56.44 -4.90
CA ASN A 191 20.39 -55.51 -4.64
C ASN A 191 19.87 -54.10 -4.42
N GLY A 192 20.28 -53.52 -3.29
CA GLY A 192 20.23 -52.08 -3.07
C GLY A 192 21.19 -51.37 -4.02
N ALA A 193 20.78 -50.19 -4.47
CA ALA A 193 21.68 -49.19 -5.01
C ALA A 193 21.18 -47.83 -4.55
N ASP A 194 22.05 -47.19 -3.79
CA ASP A 194 22.04 -45.81 -3.33
C ASP A 194 21.67 -44.81 -4.44
N GLY A 195 20.86 -43.82 -4.12
CA GLY A 195 20.38 -42.84 -5.09
C GLY A 195 19.58 -41.70 -4.46
N ALA A 196 20.24 -40.90 -3.63
CA ALA A 196 19.95 -39.50 -3.34
C ALA A 196 18.46 -39.04 -3.40
N ASN A 197 17.78 -39.17 -2.26
CA ASN A 197 16.47 -38.57 -2.02
C ASN A 197 16.58 -37.04 -1.87
N GLN A 198 16.58 -36.30 -2.98
CA GLN A 198 16.28 -34.87 -2.98
C GLN A 198 14.78 -34.67 -3.24
N LYS A 199 14.02 -34.45 -2.17
CA LYS A 199 12.65 -33.92 -2.27
C LYS A 199 12.68 -32.53 -2.96
N PRO A 200 11.85 -32.26 -3.98
CA PRO A 200 11.64 -30.89 -4.43
C PRO A 200 10.95 -30.10 -3.31
N GLN A 201 11.64 -29.09 -2.79
CA GLN A 201 11.06 -28.12 -1.86
C GLN A 201 10.06 -27.23 -2.62
N PRO A 202 8.86 -26.95 -2.07
CA PRO A 202 8.00 -25.90 -2.60
C PRO A 202 8.69 -24.53 -2.45
N PRO A 203 8.38 -23.54 -3.31
CA PRO A 203 9.03 -22.24 -3.25
C PRO A 203 8.84 -21.59 -1.88
N ARG A 204 9.97 -21.29 -1.23
CA ARG A 204 10.03 -20.56 0.03
C ARG A 204 9.57 -19.12 -0.21
N PHE A 205 8.40 -18.77 0.33
CA PHE A 205 8.14 -17.39 0.70
C PHE A 205 9.07 -17.03 1.86
N SER A 206 9.72 -15.87 1.72
CA SER A 206 10.67 -15.30 2.68
C SER A 206 10.15 -15.38 4.11
N GLN A 207 10.90 -16.06 4.96
CA GLN A 207 10.69 -16.21 6.39
C GLN A 207 11.07 -14.89 7.08
N GLY A 208 10.09 -14.02 7.30
CA GLY A 208 10.20 -12.92 8.25
C GLY A 208 9.97 -13.43 9.67
N SER A 209 10.91 -13.15 10.56
CA SER A 209 10.95 -13.57 11.96
C SER A 209 9.70 -13.18 12.78
N ASN A 210 9.27 -14.13 13.60
CA ASN A 210 8.26 -14.00 14.66
C ASN A 210 8.66 -12.93 15.69
N GLN A 211 7.80 -11.94 15.94
CA GLN A 211 7.57 -11.42 17.30
C GLN A 211 6.24 -10.64 17.41
N ASN A 212 5.27 -11.29 18.04
CA ASN A 212 4.30 -10.80 19.02
C ASN A 212 3.46 -9.51 18.76
N ASN A 213 2.14 -9.75 18.80
CA ASN A 213 1.10 -8.94 19.42
C ASN A 213 0.41 -7.81 18.61
N GLN A 214 -0.91 -8.01 18.47
CA GLN A 214 -2.01 -7.04 18.32
C GLN A 214 -2.12 -6.18 17.04
N GLY A 215 -3.32 -6.26 16.45
CA GLY A 215 -3.90 -5.23 15.59
C GLY A 215 -3.75 -5.51 14.10
N THR A 216 -4.88 -5.81 13.47
CA THR A 216 -5.18 -5.73 12.04
C THR A 216 -4.15 -4.94 11.22
N GLN A 217 -3.20 -5.64 10.59
CA GLN A 217 -2.25 -5.02 9.69
C GLN A 217 -2.91 -4.86 8.31
N ASN A 218 -3.23 -3.61 7.97
CA ASN A 218 -3.67 -3.23 6.64
C ASN A 218 -2.55 -3.50 5.62
N PRO A 219 -2.85 -4.18 4.50
CA PRO A 219 -1.85 -4.50 3.46
C PRO A 219 -1.29 -3.26 2.75
N PHE A 220 -1.85 -2.08 2.98
CA PHE A 220 -1.40 -0.80 2.44
C PHE A 220 -0.04 -0.31 2.97
N LEU A 221 0.50 -0.92 4.03
CA LEU A 221 1.79 -0.52 4.60
C LEU A 221 3.00 -1.25 3.99
N SER A 222 2.82 -2.39 3.32
CA SER A 222 3.94 -3.19 2.78
C SER A 222 4.36 -2.80 1.35
N ALA A 223 3.54 -1.99 0.65
CA ALA A 223 3.76 -1.61 -0.75
C ALA A 223 4.61 -0.34 -0.94
N GLY A 224 5.35 0.12 0.07
CA GLY A 224 6.31 1.22 -0.07
C GLY A 224 5.70 2.60 -0.35
N PHE A 225 4.38 2.77 -0.26
CA PHE A 225 3.75 4.09 -0.34
C PHE A 225 3.96 4.83 0.99
N GLY A 226 4.75 5.90 0.94
CA GLY A 226 5.20 6.71 2.07
C GLY A 226 4.12 7.49 2.82
N PHE A 227 2.97 6.88 3.14
CA PHE A 227 2.00 7.43 4.08
C PHE A 227 2.56 7.35 5.50
N THR A 228 3.45 8.29 5.81
CA THR A 228 3.82 8.58 7.18
C THR A 228 2.58 9.17 7.85
N ARG A 229 2.13 8.49 8.92
CA ARG A 229 0.94 8.78 9.70
C ARG A 229 0.74 10.29 9.90
N ILE A 230 -0.34 10.85 9.35
CA ILE A 230 -0.89 12.12 9.83
C ILE A 230 -1.37 11.83 11.27
N ARG A 231 -0.68 12.39 12.26
CA ARG A 231 -1.13 12.34 13.66
C ARG A 231 -2.45 13.11 13.76
N GLN A 232 -3.47 12.49 14.33
CA GLN A 232 -4.68 13.19 14.77
C GLN A 232 -4.30 14.25 15.81
N PRO A 233 -4.89 15.47 15.78
CA PRO A 233 -4.72 16.41 16.86
C PRO A 233 -5.49 15.92 18.10
N GLU A 234 -4.79 15.80 19.23
CA GLU A 234 -5.41 15.58 20.54
C GLU A 234 -6.33 16.76 20.87
N ASN A 235 -7.63 16.48 21.03
CA ASN A 235 -8.59 17.45 21.53
C ASN A 235 -8.28 17.72 23.00
N SER A 236 -7.70 18.90 23.29
CA SER A 236 -7.49 19.37 24.66
C SER A 236 -8.83 19.78 25.28
N LYS A 237 -9.15 19.21 26.45
CA LYS A 237 -10.06 19.79 27.44
C LYS A 237 -9.24 20.20 28.66
#